data_AF-A0A372RLL2-F1
#
_entry.id   AF-A0A372RLL2-F1
#
_cell.length_a   1.000
_cell.length_b   1.000
_cell.length_c   1.000
_cell.angle_alpha   90.00
_cell.angle_beta   90.00
_cell.angle_gamma   90.00
#
_symmetry.space_group_name_H-M   'P 1'
#
loop_
_entity.id
_entity.type
_entity.pdbx_description
1 polymer ?
#
loop_
_entity_poly.entity_id
_entity_poly.type
_entity_poly.pdbx_seq_one_letter_code
_entity_poly.pdbx_strand_id
1 'polypeptide(L)'
;MTIRILTGKVTEDRLITQDAIYKAQQQQKQRHNKNLSVEGKAKAARSLKGSLLHSRGFGEQSLQIKNIRRRHFENPSKFGTFETLQSTVITMEPYQSILEDLLQITPVEVTPFSLPYEPNMKPERKFEILCEALNWIKHFNNRLLLLVHLFYLGQFLEKETESSVQRSYFVRQLTAHYRTSATRIFYIFEIPGTRQIMRTQKTNVTLLRELNTQEYQGLVLQASEIFNGVENSGGNDII
;
A
#
# COMPACT_ATOMS: atom_id res chain seq x y z
N MET A 1 9.00 50.65 6.68
CA MET A 1 7.78 50.40 5.89
C MET A 1 8.16 49.43 4.77
N THR A 2 7.29 48.46 4.44
CA THR A 2 7.39 47.51 3.30
C THR A 2 8.11 46.16 3.50
N ILE A 3 7.67 45.34 4.47
CA ILE A 3 7.81 43.85 4.42
C ILE A 3 6.50 43.21 4.93
N ARG A 4 5.38 43.51 4.28
CA ARG A 4 4.07 42.87 4.57
C ARG A 4 3.39 42.25 3.33
N ILE A 5 4.06 42.23 2.18
CA ILE A 5 3.43 41.85 0.90
C ILE A 5 3.89 40.46 0.40
N LEU A 6 5.00 39.91 0.91
CA LEU A 6 5.55 38.63 0.43
C LEU A 6 4.99 37.38 1.14
N THR A 7 4.44 37.51 2.35
CA THR A 7 3.89 36.36 3.10
C THR A 7 2.50 35.95 2.65
N GLY A 8 1.66 36.88 2.16
CA GLY A 8 0.30 36.58 1.70
C GLY A 8 0.25 35.75 0.41
N LYS A 9 1.17 36.01 -0.53
CA LYS A 9 1.21 35.31 -1.83
C LYS A 9 1.61 33.85 -1.71
N VAL A 10 2.57 33.52 -0.83
CA VAL A 10 3.04 32.14 -0.63
C VAL A 10 1.96 31.27 0.03
N THR A 11 1.14 31.85 0.90
CA THR A 11 0.01 31.15 1.53
C THR A 11 -1.16 30.94 0.57
N GLU A 12 -1.47 31.92 -0.29
CA GLU A 12 -2.50 31.75 -1.33
C GLU A 12 -2.08 30.73 -2.38
N ASP A 13 -0.84 30.76 -2.87
CA ASP A 13 -0.35 29.79 -3.86
C ASP A 13 -0.34 28.35 -3.31
N ARG A 14 -0.06 28.14 -2.02
CA ARG A 14 -0.17 26.82 -1.36
C ARG A 14 -1.61 26.34 -1.21
N LEU A 15 -2.55 27.22 -0.85
CA LEU A 15 -3.99 26.90 -0.75
C LEU A 15 -4.60 26.59 -2.12
N ILE A 16 -4.22 27.36 -3.16
CA ILE A 16 -4.63 27.12 -4.55
C ILE A 16 -4.10 25.77 -5.05
N THR A 17 -2.88 25.38 -4.65
CA THR A 17 -2.28 24.09 -5.02
C THR A 17 -2.97 22.91 -4.32
N GLN A 18 -3.33 23.03 -3.04
CA GLN A 18 -4.06 21.99 -2.30
C GLN A 18 -5.49 21.78 -2.82
N ASP A 19 -6.21 22.86 -3.14
CA ASP A 19 -7.56 22.79 -3.70
C ASP A 19 -7.54 22.21 -5.12
N ALA A 20 -6.49 22.49 -5.91
CA ALA A 20 -6.28 21.87 -7.22
C ALA A 20 -6.02 20.35 -7.12
N ILE A 21 -5.23 19.90 -6.13
CA ILE A 21 -4.98 18.48 -5.88
C ILE A 21 -6.26 17.77 -5.45
N TYR A 22 -7.03 18.35 -4.53
CA TYR A 22 -8.30 17.79 -4.08
C TYR A 22 -9.31 17.67 -5.23
N LYS A 23 -9.46 18.73 -6.05
CA LYS A 23 -10.33 18.71 -7.25
C LYS A 23 -9.88 17.67 -8.27
N ALA A 24 -8.57 17.52 -8.50
CA ALA A 24 -8.03 16.50 -9.40
C ALA A 24 -8.35 15.07 -8.92
N GLN A 25 -8.26 14.80 -7.61
CA GLN A 25 -8.63 13.51 -7.02
C GLN A 25 -10.14 13.21 -7.19
N GLN A 26 -11.01 14.20 -7.01
CA GLN A 26 -12.46 14.03 -7.23
C GLN A 26 -12.80 13.80 -8.71
N GLN A 27 -12.12 14.50 -9.63
CA GLN A 27 -12.31 14.28 -11.07
C GLN A 27 -11.85 12.88 -11.52
N GLN A 28 -10.74 12.36 -10.96
CA GLN A 28 -10.30 10.99 -11.22
C GLN A 28 -11.33 9.97 -10.70
N LYS A 29 -11.93 10.21 -9.53
CA LYS A 29 -13.00 9.38 -8.96
C LYS A 29 -14.26 9.35 -9.84
N GLN A 30 -14.66 10.49 -10.41
CA GLN A 30 -15.78 10.58 -11.34
C GLN A 30 -15.49 9.87 -12.69
N ARG A 31 -14.27 9.99 -13.22
CA ARG A 31 -13.84 9.27 -14.43
C ARG A 31 -13.83 7.76 -14.21
N HIS A 32 -13.39 7.29 -13.05
CA HIS A 32 -13.41 5.87 -12.70
C HIS A 32 -14.84 5.33 -12.62
N ASN A 33 -15.76 6.05 -11.96
CA ASN A 33 -17.18 5.66 -11.88
C ASN A 33 -17.89 5.69 -13.24
N LYS A 34 -17.58 6.66 -14.12
CA LYS A 34 -18.12 6.71 -15.48
C LYS A 34 -17.63 5.53 -16.33
N ASN A 35 -16.37 5.14 -16.19
CA ASN A 35 -15.80 3.98 -16.89
C ASN A 35 -16.39 2.65 -16.41
N LEU A 36 -16.65 2.50 -15.11
CA LEU A 36 -17.37 1.34 -14.54
C LEU A 36 -18.81 1.23 -15.08
N SER A 37 -19.49 2.36 -15.30
CA SER A 37 -20.83 2.39 -15.91
C SER A 37 -20.83 2.01 -17.40
N VAL A 38 -19.81 2.44 -18.15
CA VAL A 38 -19.64 2.12 -19.57
C VAL A 38 -19.22 0.65 -19.78
N GLU A 39 -18.35 0.11 -18.92
CA GLU A 39 -17.99 -1.31 -18.95
C GLU A 39 -19.17 -2.23 -18.57
N GLY A 40 -20.01 -1.82 -17.63
CA GLY A 40 -21.25 -2.54 -17.29
C GLY A 40 -22.21 -2.65 -18.49
N LYS A 41 -22.35 -1.58 -19.28
CA LYS A 41 -23.16 -1.58 -20.51
C LYS A 41 -22.51 -2.36 -21.65
N ALA A 42 -21.18 -2.28 -21.80
CA ALA A 42 -20.44 -3.02 -22.83
C ALA A 42 -20.42 -4.54 -22.58
N LYS A 43 -20.47 -4.98 -21.32
CA LYS A 43 -20.53 -6.40 -20.94
C LYS A 43 -21.91 -7.01 -21.18
N ALA A 44 -22.98 -6.23 -20.99
CA ALA A 44 -24.35 -6.61 -21.38
C ALA A 44 -24.49 -6.76 -22.90
N ALA A 45 -23.84 -5.91 -23.70
CA ALA A 45 -23.87 -5.99 -25.16
C ALA A 45 -23.06 -7.18 -25.74
N ARG A 46 -22.00 -7.65 -25.05
CA ARG A 46 -21.20 -8.80 -25.50
C ARG A 46 -21.81 -10.16 -25.16
N SER A 47 -22.70 -10.24 -24.18
CA SER A 47 -23.41 -11.48 -23.83
C SER A 47 -24.39 -11.96 -24.91
N LEU A 48 -24.73 -11.12 -25.89
CA LEU A 48 -25.66 -11.43 -26.97
C LEU A 48 -24.97 -11.78 -28.32
N LYS A 49 -23.63 -11.78 -28.41
CA LYS A 49 -22.92 -11.96 -29.69
C LYS A 49 -21.76 -12.98 -29.68
N GLY A 50 -21.59 -13.75 -28.61
CA GLY A 50 -20.40 -14.59 -28.39
C GLY A 50 -20.60 -16.10 -28.56
N SER A 51 -21.45 -16.56 -29.48
CA SER A 51 -21.48 -17.96 -29.89
C SER A 51 -21.03 -18.07 -31.35
N LEU A 52 -19.72 -18.03 -31.61
CA LEU A 52 -19.04 -18.73 -32.72
C LEU A 52 -17.54 -18.40 -32.76
N LEU A 53 -16.73 -19.43 -33.06
CA LEU A 53 -15.37 -19.43 -33.64
C LEU A 53 -14.11 -19.41 -32.73
N HIS A 54 -13.66 -20.63 -32.39
CA HIS A 54 -12.38 -21.29 -32.77
C HIS A 54 -11.06 -20.49 -32.97
N SER A 55 -10.12 -20.75 -32.04
CA SER A 55 -8.74 -21.30 -32.18
C SER A 55 -7.60 -20.63 -33.02
N ARG A 56 -6.38 -20.70 -32.41
CA ARG A 56 -4.97 -20.47 -32.87
C ARG A 56 -4.34 -19.15 -32.36
N GLY A 57 -3.17 -19.04 -31.74
CA GLY A 57 -2.11 -19.96 -31.26
C GLY A 57 -0.80 -19.15 -30.97
N PHE A 58 -0.12 -19.45 -29.84
CA PHE A 58 1.30 -19.16 -29.43
C PHE A 58 1.79 -17.70 -29.24
N GLY A 59 2.63 -17.31 -28.26
CA GLY A 59 3.39 -17.99 -27.17
C GLY A 59 3.72 -17.01 -26.00
N GLU A 60 3.66 -17.43 -24.73
CA GLU A 60 4.77 -17.84 -23.83
C GLU A 60 5.80 -16.71 -23.56
N GLN A 61 5.89 -16.10 -22.37
CA GLN A 61 6.16 -16.70 -21.06
C GLN A 61 5.36 -16.02 -19.93
N SER A 62 4.50 -16.79 -19.25
CA SER A 62 3.86 -16.39 -17.99
C SER A 62 4.37 -17.28 -16.87
N LEU A 63 4.97 -16.68 -15.85
CA LEU A 63 5.34 -17.34 -14.60
C LEU A 63 4.07 -17.88 -13.91
N GLN A 64 3.76 -19.16 -14.12
CA GLN A 64 2.67 -19.85 -13.43
C GLN A 64 3.13 -20.35 -12.07
N ILE A 65 2.61 -19.76 -11.00
CA ILE A 65 2.72 -20.31 -9.64
C ILE A 65 1.74 -21.47 -9.52
N LYS A 66 2.24 -22.71 -9.54
CA LYS A 66 1.44 -23.94 -9.37
C LYS A 66 0.99 -24.09 -7.92
N ASN A 67 -0.33 -24.26 -7.72
CA ASN A 67 -0.92 -24.63 -6.43
C ASN A 67 -0.75 -26.14 -6.18
N ILE A 68 0.03 -26.50 -5.16
CA ILE A 68 0.10 -27.87 -4.63
C ILE A 68 -1.06 -28.04 -3.63
N ARG A 69 -2.05 -28.85 -4.02
CA ARG A 69 -3.22 -29.22 -3.21
C ARG A 69 -2.79 -30.26 -2.16
N ARG A 70 -3.01 -29.96 -0.87
CA ARG A 70 -2.80 -30.88 0.26
C ARG A 70 -3.71 -32.10 0.15
N ARG A 71 -3.12 -33.26 0.45
CA ARG A 71 -3.80 -34.55 0.64
C ARG A 71 -4.66 -34.54 1.91
N HIS A 72 -5.73 -35.33 1.83
CA HIS A 72 -6.58 -35.81 2.92
C HIS A 72 -5.81 -36.12 4.21
N PHE A 73 -6.38 -35.71 5.34
CA PHE A 73 -6.33 -36.50 6.56
C PHE A 73 -7.72 -36.50 7.21
N GLU A 74 -8.12 -37.71 7.54
CA GLU A 74 -9.40 -38.12 8.10
C GLU A 74 -9.53 -37.66 9.56
N ASN A 75 -10.77 -37.42 9.98
CA ASN A 75 -11.16 -37.35 11.40
C ASN A 75 -11.52 -38.80 11.82
N PRO A 76 -11.22 -39.27 13.05
CA PRO A 76 -12.19 -39.02 14.12
C PRO A 76 -11.67 -39.00 15.57
N SER A 77 -12.45 -38.31 16.40
CA SER A 77 -12.75 -38.50 17.83
C SER A 77 -11.76 -39.26 18.75
N LYS A 78 -11.26 -38.53 19.76
CA LYS A 78 -11.30 -38.82 21.22
C LYS A 78 -10.14 -38.11 21.92
N PHE A 79 -10.45 -37.22 22.85
CA PHE A 79 -9.73 -36.76 24.07
C PHE A 79 -10.48 -35.47 24.46
N GLY A 80 -11.35 -35.49 25.47
CA GLY A 80 -10.95 -35.48 26.88
C GLY A 80 -11.01 -34.03 27.35
N THR A 81 -11.99 -33.71 28.18
CA THR A 81 -12.26 -32.40 28.80
C THR A 81 -10.98 -31.74 29.33
N PHE A 82 -10.59 -30.63 28.72
CA PHE A 82 -9.74 -29.61 29.33
C PHE A 82 -10.38 -28.25 29.10
N GLU A 83 -11.29 -27.88 29.99
CA GLU A 83 -11.48 -26.47 30.33
C GLU A 83 -10.20 -25.99 31.00
N THR A 84 -9.35 -25.26 30.29
CA THR A 84 -8.46 -24.27 30.92
C THR A 84 -7.85 -23.35 29.87
N LEU A 85 -8.22 -22.07 29.98
CA LEU A 85 -7.53 -20.90 29.42
C LEU A 85 -7.44 -20.86 27.88
N GLN A 86 -8.60 -20.71 27.23
CA GLN A 86 -8.61 -19.87 26.03
C GLN A 86 -8.19 -18.46 26.48
N SER A 87 -6.89 -18.19 26.36
CA SER A 87 -6.38 -16.85 26.19
C SER A 87 -7.31 -16.19 25.18
N THR A 88 -8.15 -15.29 25.66
CA THR A 88 -8.91 -14.38 24.82
C THR A 88 -7.86 -13.72 23.94
N VAL A 89 -7.75 -14.19 22.69
CA VAL A 89 -7.11 -13.42 21.64
C VAL A 89 -7.96 -12.17 21.57
N ILE A 90 -7.56 -11.14 22.30
CA ILE A 90 -8.12 -9.80 22.14
C ILE A 90 -7.79 -9.48 20.69
N THR A 91 -8.76 -9.68 19.80
CA THR A 91 -8.68 -9.22 18.43
C THR A 91 -8.68 -7.71 18.52
N MET A 92 -7.48 -7.14 18.68
CA MET A 92 -7.29 -5.71 18.49
C MET A 92 -7.74 -5.41 17.08
N GLU A 93 -8.65 -4.45 16.96
CA GLU A 93 -9.19 -4.06 15.67
C GLU A 93 -8.02 -3.54 14.78
N PRO A 94 -7.98 -3.92 13.48
CA PRO A 94 -6.83 -3.63 12.61
C PRO A 94 -6.43 -2.15 12.57
N TYR A 95 -7.41 -1.23 12.57
CA TYR A 95 -7.15 0.20 12.61
C TYR A 95 -6.42 0.60 13.89
N GLN A 96 -6.92 0.19 15.06
CA GLN A 96 -6.31 0.53 16.34
C GLN A 96 -4.86 0.02 16.45
N SER A 97 -4.60 -1.20 15.97
CA SER A 97 -3.26 -1.79 15.99
C SER A 97 -2.25 -1.02 15.15
N ILE A 98 -2.67 -0.51 13.99
CA ILE A 98 -1.80 0.27 13.09
C ILE A 98 -1.63 1.70 13.62
N LEU A 99 -2.68 2.30 14.19
CA LEU A 99 -2.61 3.63 14.80
C LEU A 99 -1.64 3.65 15.98
N GLU A 100 -1.68 2.65 16.86
CA GLU A 100 -0.73 2.52 17.97
C GLU A 100 0.71 2.43 17.49
N ASP A 101 0.94 1.74 16.37
CA ASP A 101 2.25 1.63 15.73
C ASP A 101 2.70 2.95 15.08
N LEU A 102 1.78 3.74 14.52
CA LEU A 102 2.09 5.08 14.01
C LEU A 102 2.51 6.03 15.13
N LEU A 103 1.99 5.85 16.35
CA LEU A 103 2.35 6.62 17.53
C LEU A 103 3.65 6.14 18.21
N GLN A 104 4.26 5.04 17.75
CA GLN A 104 5.51 4.55 18.34
C GLN A 104 6.67 5.51 18.05
N ILE A 105 7.29 6.01 19.11
CA ILE A 105 8.51 6.85 19.04
C ILE A 105 9.78 6.07 19.39
N THR A 106 9.64 4.81 19.85
CA THR A 106 10.77 3.96 20.21
C THR A 106 10.93 2.78 19.23
N PRO A 107 12.17 2.36 18.95
CA PRO A 107 13.42 3.01 19.35
C PRO A 107 13.61 4.37 18.64
N VAL A 108 14.28 5.30 19.32
CA VAL A 108 14.50 6.68 18.82
C VAL A 108 15.31 6.61 17.52
N GLU A 109 16.42 5.90 17.56
CA GLU A 109 17.27 5.63 16.41
C GLU A 109 16.87 4.32 15.74
N VAL A 110 16.64 4.39 14.43
CA VAL A 110 16.33 3.24 13.58
C VAL A 110 17.15 3.32 12.30
N THR A 111 17.73 2.19 11.91
CA THR A 111 18.38 2.03 10.61
C THR A 111 17.36 1.39 9.66
N PRO A 112 16.72 2.15 8.76
CA PRO A 112 15.80 1.57 7.79
C PRO A 112 16.58 0.69 6.81
N PHE A 113 15.94 -0.37 6.30
CA PHE A 113 16.49 -1.11 5.18
C PHE A 113 16.68 -0.17 3.98
N SER A 114 17.80 -0.28 3.30
CA SER A 114 18.11 0.53 2.13
C SER A 114 17.19 0.20 0.96
N LEU A 115 17.08 1.15 0.02
CA LEU A 115 16.40 0.92 -1.25
C LEU A 115 17.09 -0.27 -1.97
N PRO A 116 16.33 -1.25 -2.49
CA PRO A 116 16.94 -2.48 -3.04
C PRO A 116 17.53 -2.30 -4.45
N TYR A 117 17.39 -1.10 -5.04
CA TYR A 117 17.87 -0.78 -6.39
C TYR A 117 18.47 0.62 -6.44
N GLU A 118 19.27 0.88 -7.47
CA GLU A 118 19.84 2.19 -7.72
C GLU A 118 18.82 3.14 -8.38
N PRO A 119 18.79 4.44 -8.02
CA PRO A 119 17.80 5.39 -8.55
C PRO A 119 17.80 5.55 -10.08
N ASN A 120 18.94 5.33 -10.74
CA ASN A 120 19.13 5.50 -12.17
C ASN A 120 18.85 4.22 -13.00
N MET A 121 18.46 3.11 -12.37
CA MET A 121 18.07 1.89 -13.09
C MET A 121 16.78 2.10 -13.90
N LYS A 122 16.64 1.34 -14.98
CA LYS A 122 15.40 1.31 -15.77
C LYS A 122 14.21 0.84 -14.91
N PRO A 123 12.99 1.38 -15.11
CA PRO A 123 11.81 1.01 -14.32
C PRO A 123 11.53 -0.49 -14.28
N GLU A 124 11.71 -1.18 -15.41
CA GLU A 124 11.51 -2.63 -15.51
C GLU A 124 12.46 -3.38 -14.59
N ARG A 125 13.74 -2.96 -14.54
CA ARG A 125 14.73 -3.60 -13.67
C ARG A 125 14.47 -3.33 -12.19
N LYS A 126 14.03 -2.11 -11.84
CA LYS A 126 13.62 -1.78 -10.46
C LYS A 126 12.44 -2.66 -10.02
N PHE A 127 11.44 -2.82 -10.89
CA PHE A 127 10.28 -3.65 -10.62
C PHE A 127 10.64 -5.13 -10.44
N GLU A 128 11.51 -5.67 -11.29
CA GLU A 128 12.04 -7.03 -11.17
C GLU A 128 12.72 -7.26 -9.83
N ILE A 129 13.66 -6.37 -9.45
CA ILE A 129 14.39 -6.46 -8.17
C ILE A 129 13.42 -6.47 -6.98
N LEU A 130 12.41 -5.59 -6.99
CA LEU A 130 11.38 -5.55 -5.95
C LEU A 130 10.59 -6.86 -5.87
N CYS A 131 10.21 -7.44 -7.02
CA CYS A 131 9.45 -8.68 -7.06
C CYS A 131 10.30 -9.89 -6.65
N GLU A 132 11.56 -9.96 -7.07
CA GLU A 132 12.54 -10.97 -6.66
C GLU A 132 12.73 -10.95 -5.15
N ALA A 133 12.95 -9.76 -4.57
CA ALA A 133 13.08 -9.59 -3.13
C ALA A 133 11.82 -10.06 -2.38
N LEU A 134 10.63 -9.69 -2.84
CA LEU A 134 9.37 -10.14 -2.22
C LEU A 134 9.18 -11.65 -2.29
N ASN A 135 9.64 -12.31 -3.36
CA ASN A 135 9.61 -13.76 -3.44
C ASN A 135 10.56 -14.40 -2.43
N TRP A 136 11.75 -13.84 -2.28
CA TRP A 136 12.75 -14.34 -1.35
C TRP A 136 12.30 -14.16 0.12
N ILE A 137 11.80 -12.98 0.48
CA ILE A 137 11.38 -12.62 1.85
C ILE A 137 10.29 -13.55 2.41
N LYS A 138 9.41 -14.09 1.56
CA LYS A 138 8.39 -15.09 1.96
C LYS A 138 9.00 -16.27 2.71
N HIS A 139 10.24 -16.64 2.40
CA HIS A 139 10.91 -17.79 3.00
C HIS A 139 11.54 -17.47 4.36
N PHE A 140 11.79 -16.20 4.67
CA PHE A 140 12.48 -15.77 5.90
C PHE A 140 11.55 -15.29 7.02
N ASN A 141 10.25 -15.16 6.75
CA ASN A 141 9.23 -14.71 7.70
C ASN A 141 9.60 -13.42 8.46
N ASN A 142 10.35 -12.50 7.83
CA ASN A 142 10.72 -11.21 8.42
C ASN A 142 9.65 -10.16 8.11
N ARG A 143 8.80 -9.86 9.10
CA ARG A 143 7.68 -8.90 9.00
C ARG A 143 8.14 -7.51 8.57
N LEU A 144 9.14 -6.94 9.24
CA LEU A 144 9.62 -5.58 8.95
C LEU A 144 10.21 -5.49 7.55
N LEU A 145 11.03 -6.47 7.17
CA LEU A 145 11.62 -6.54 5.84
C LEU A 145 10.55 -6.60 4.75
N LEU A 146 9.51 -7.40 4.96
CA LEU A 146 8.36 -7.47 4.06
C LEU A 146 7.62 -6.13 3.95
N LEU A 147 7.34 -5.47 5.06
CA LEU A 147 6.66 -4.17 5.07
C LEU A 147 7.46 -3.10 4.31
N VAL A 148 8.78 -3.03 4.55
CA VAL A 148 9.63 -2.05 3.86
C VAL A 148 9.73 -2.34 2.36
N HIS A 149 9.82 -3.60 1.94
CA HIS A 149 9.84 -3.92 0.51
C HIS A 149 8.49 -3.63 -0.17
N LEU A 150 7.37 -3.84 0.53
CA LEU A 150 6.06 -3.44 0.03
C LEU A 150 5.88 -1.93 -0.01
N PHE A 151 6.46 -1.20 0.94
CA PHE A 151 6.53 0.26 0.89
C PHE A 151 7.26 0.73 -0.37
N TYR A 152 8.45 0.18 -0.65
CA TYR A 152 9.20 0.53 -1.86
C TYR A 152 8.50 0.13 -3.15
N LEU A 153 7.78 -1.00 -3.16
CA LEU A 153 6.94 -1.36 -4.30
C LEU A 153 5.81 -0.35 -4.51
N GLY A 154 5.13 0.08 -3.44
CA GLY A 154 4.09 1.09 -3.54
C GLY A 154 4.64 2.46 -3.97
N GLN A 155 5.80 2.86 -3.46
CA GLN A 155 6.51 4.07 -3.87
C GLN A 155 6.86 4.03 -5.36
N PHE A 156 7.43 2.93 -5.83
CA PHE A 156 7.73 2.72 -7.25
C PHE A 156 6.47 2.91 -8.11
N LEU A 157 5.37 2.24 -7.74
CA LEU A 157 4.12 2.28 -8.49
C LEU A 157 3.45 3.67 -8.51
N GLU A 158 3.55 4.45 -7.43
CA GLU A 158 2.83 5.73 -7.32
C GLU A 158 3.69 6.96 -7.66
N LYS A 159 5.02 6.86 -7.57
CA LYS A 159 5.93 8.01 -7.74
C LYS A 159 6.95 7.86 -8.86
N GLU A 160 7.37 6.63 -9.19
CA GLU A 160 8.44 6.41 -10.17
C GLU A 160 7.94 6.01 -11.55
N THR A 161 6.67 5.60 -11.68
CA THR A 161 6.07 5.38 -13.01
C THR A 161 5.70 6.71 -13.65
N GLU A 162 6.13 6.91 -14.90
CA GLU A 162 5.95 8.16 -15.65
C GLU A 162 4.51 8.40 -16.10
N SER A 163 3.71 7.32 -16.21
CA SER A 163 2.34 7.41 -16.68
C SER A 163 1.42 6.37 -16.05
N SER A 164 0.12 6.67 -16.05
CA SER A 164 -0.92 5.71 -15.61
C SER A 164 -0.92 4.41 -16.44
N VAL A 165 -0.49 4.47 -17.70
CA VAL A 165 -0.36 3.30 -18.58
C VAL A 165 0.80 2.41 -18.10
N GLN A 166 1.96 3.00 -17.83
CA GLN A 166 3.13 2.27 -17.31
C GLN A 166 2.86 1.69 -15.92
N ARG A 167 2.20 2.46 -15.03
CA ARG A 167 1.72 1.93 -13.74
C ARG A 167 0.80 0.73 -13.93
N SER A 168 -0.17 0.83 -14.84
CA SER A 168 -1.10 -0.25 -15.14
C SER A 168 -0.38 -1.50 -15.68
N TYR A 169 0.68 -1.31 -16.46
CA TYR A 169 1.52 -2.41 -16.96
C TYR A 169 2.18 -3.19 -15.82
N PHE A 170 2.79 -2.52 -14.84
CA PHE A 170 3.39 -3.18 -13.68
C PHE A 170 2.36 -3.78 -12.72
N VAL A 171 1.27 -3.05 -12.43
CA VAL A 171 0.20 -3.52 -11.53
C VAL A 171 -0.44 -4.82 -12.02
N ARG A 172 -0.58 -5.02 -13.34
CA ARG A 172 -1.14 -6.25 -13.92
C ARG A 172 -0.28 -7.50 -13.67
N GLN A 173 1.00 -7.32 -13.37
CA GLN A 173 1.93 -8.41 -13.07
C GLN A 173 1.90 -8.81 -11.59
N LEU A 174 1.27 -7.99 -10.72
CA LEU A 174 1.12 -8.27 -9.30
C LEU A 174 -0.18 -9.00 -9.00
N THR A 175 -0.16 -9.84 -7.96
CA THR A 175 -1.39 -10.37 -7.39
C THR A 175 -2.18 -9.27 -6.69
N ALA A 176 -3.49 -9.45 -6.55
CA ALA A 176 -4.33 -8.52 -5.80
C ALA A 176 -3.83 -8.30 -4.37
N HIS A 177 -3.28 -9.35 -3.74
CA HIS A 177 -2.64 -9.27 -2.43
C HIS A 177 -1.51 -8.24 -2.41
N TYR A 178 -0.52 -8.37 -3.32
CA TYR A 178 0.63 -7.46 -3.37
C TYR A 178 0.25 -6.05 -3.76
N ARG A 179 -0.64 -5.90 -4.74
CA ARG A 179 -1.15 -4.61 -5.16
C ARG A 179 -1.80 -3.86 -3.98
N THR A 180 -2.76 -4.48 -3.30
CA THR A 180 -3.48 -3.83 -2.19
C THR A 180 -2.55 -3.49 -1.04
N SER A 181 -1.66 -4.42 -0.66
CA SER A 181 -0.75 -4.21 0.45
C SER A 181 0.29 -3.13 0.17
N ALA A 182 0.91 -3.14 -1.01
CA ALA A 182 1.90 -2.13 -1.39
C ALA A 182 1.30 -0.73 -1.43
N THR A 183 0.13 -0.56 -2.06
CA THR A 183 -0.57 0.74 -2.09
C THR A 183 -0.93 1.22 -0.69
N ARG A 184 -1.53 0.37 0.15
CA ARG A 184 -1.95 0.79 1.50
C ARG A 184 -0.77 1.14 2.40
N ILE A 185 0.29 0.33 2.37
CA ILE A 185 1.52 0.61 3.12
C ILE A 185 2.14 1.92 2.66
N PHE A 186 2.27 2.12 1.36
CA PHE A 186 2.88 3.33 0.83
C PHE A 186 2.15 4.58 1.30
N TYR A 187 0.82 4.65 1.14
CA TYR A 187 0.08 5.86 1.53
C TYR A 187 -0.01 6.07 3.05
N ILE A 188 -0.11 5.01 3.87
CA ILE A 188 -0.10 5.17 5.32
C ILE A 188 1.28 5.67 5.81
N PHE A 189 2.36 5.18 5.22
CA PHE A 189 3.72 5.48 5.65
C PHE A 189 4.46 6.48 4.73
N GLU A 190 3.77 7.16 3.82
CA GLU A 190 4.41 8.08 2.85
C GLU A 190 5.11 9.23 3.59
N ILE A 191 4.41 9.86 4.54
CA ILE A 191 4.92 10.97 5.34
C ILE A 191 5.86 10.48 6.45
N PRO A 192 5.50 9.46 7.27
CA PRO A 192 6.40 8.93 8.31
C PRO A 192 7.69 8.28 7.76
N GLY A 193 7.63 7.75 6.54
CA GLY A 193 8.70 7.02 5.88
C GLY A 193 8.99 5.63 6.45
N THR A 194 10.01 4.97 5.89
CA THR A 194 10.43 3.62 6.29
C THR A 194 10.96 3.55 7.72
N ARG A 195 11.45 4.66 8.29
CA ARG A 195 11.88 4.73 9.70
C ARG A 195 10.72 4.38 10.63
N GLN A 196 9.52 4.88 10.36
CA GLN A 196 8.37 4.55 11.18
C GLN A 196 7.95 3.08 11.02
N ILE A 197 8.10 2.51 9.82
CA ILE A 197 7.87 1.08 9.61
C ILE A 197 8.76 0.24 10.54
N MET A 198 10.02 0.63 10.73
CA MET A 198 10.95 -0.06 11.64
C MET A 198 10.55 -0.01 13.11
N ARG A 199 9.70 0.94 13.51
CA ARG A 199 9.17 1.06 14.89
C ARG A 199 7.88 0.28 15.11
N THR A 200 7.24 -0.19 14.05
CA THR A 200 5.99 -0.95 14.16
C THR A 200 6.21 -2.24 14.94
N GLN A 201 5.28 -2.58 15.83
CA GLN A 201 5.30 -3.84 16.59
C GLN A 201 4.24 -4.81 16.09
N LYS A 202 3.05 -4.31 15.72
CA LYS A 202 1.86 -5.11 15.43
C LYS A 202 1.53 -5.17 13.94
N THR A 203 1.73 -4.05 13.25
CA THR A 203 1.42 -3.81 11.84
C THR A 203 1.97 -4.93 11.00
N ASN A 204 1.12 -5.56 10.22
CA ASN A 204 1.52 -6.61 9.30
C ASN A 204 0.60 -6.57 8.08
N VAL A 205 0.98 -7.32 7.04
CA VAL A 205 0.29 -7.33 5.76
C VAL A 205 -1.18 -7.78 5.89
N THR A 206 -1.49 -8.64 6.85
CA THR A 206 -2.87 -9.10 7.12
C THR A 206 -3.71 -7.96 7.66
N LEU A 207 -3.27 -7.29 8.73
CA LEU A 207 -4.00 -6.14 9.32
C LEU A 207 -4.26 -5.06 8.27
N LEU A 208 -3.23 -4.72 7.48
CA LEU A 208 -3.33 -3.73 6.43
C LEU A 208 -4.35 -4.10 5.34
N ARG A 209 -4.58 -5.39 5.09
CA ARG A 209 -5.58 -5.86 4.13
C ARG A 209 -6.99 -5.95 4.71
N GLU A 210 -7.11 -6.14 6.02
CA GLU A 210 -8.38 -6.23 6.72
C GLU A 210 -9.06 -4.86 6.89
N LEU A 211 -8.29 -3.77 6.84
CA LEU A 211 -8.85 -2.42 6.85
C LEU A 211 -9.94 -2.25 5.79
N ASN A 212 -11.07 -1.72 6.21
CA ASN A 212 -12.06 -1.21 5.29
C ASN A 212 -11.61 0.13 4.68
N THR A 213 -12.38 0.66 3.74
CA THR A 213 -12.01 1.89 3.02
C THR A 213 -11.94 3.12 3.95
N GLN A 214 -12.86 3.23 4.92
CA GLN A 214 -12.92 4.36 5.85
C GLN A 214 -11.76 4.30 6.85
N GLU A 215 -11.47 3.13 7.41
CA GLU A 215 -10.33 2.90 8.32
C GLU A 215 -9.01 3.21 7.62
N TYR A 216 -8.81 2.70 6.40
CA TYR A 216 -7.63 3.00 5.61
C TYR A 216 -7.46 4.50 5.37
N GLN A 217 -8.52 5.20 4.97
CA GLN A 217 -8.49 6.65 4.77
C GLN A 217 -8.22 7.41 6.07
N GLY A 218 -8.81 6.96 7.17
CA GLY A 218 -8.58 7.50 8.50
C GLY A 218 -7.11 7.38 8.91
N LEU A 219 -6.47 6.23 8.72
CA LEU A 219 -5.05 6.03 9.03
C LEU A 219 -4.13 6.90 8.17
N VAL A 220 -4.43 7.08 6.88
CA VAL A 220 -3.66 7.99 6.01
C VAL A 220 -3.75 9.42 6.52
N LEU A 221 -4.95 9.87 6.94
CA LEU A 221 -5.14 11.19 7.52
C LEU A 221 -4.41 11.33 8.86
N GLN A 222 -4.54 10.36 9.76
CA GLN A 222 -3.86 10.35 11.05
C GLN A 222 -2.33 10.38 10.89
N ALA A 223 -1.77 9.58 9.98
CA ALA A 223 -0.34 9.61 9.68
C ALA A 223 0.10 10.99 9.17
N SER A 224 -0.72 11.66 8.37
CA SER A 224 -0.46 13.04 7.94
C SER A 224 -0.49 14.03 9.11
N GLU A 225 -1.49 13.95 9.98
CA GLU A 225 -1.65 14.86 11.13
C GLU A 225 -0.53 14.71 12.16
N ILE A 226 -0.18 13.47 12.50
CA ILE A 226 0.87 13.16 13.49
C ILE A 226 2.24 13.69 13.03
N PHE A 227 2.57 13.54 11.74
CA PHE A 227 3.92 13.78 11.24
C PHE A 227 4.11 15.13 10.52
N ASN A 228 3.05 15.80 10.06
CA ASN A 228 3.15 17.16 9.49
C ASN A 228 3.28 18.27 10.56
N GLY A 229 2.95 17.98 11.83
CA GLY A 229 3.06 18.93 12.93
C GLY A 229 4.49 19.15 13.46
N VAL A 230 5.46 18.33 13.03
CA VAL A 230 6.81 18.28 13.62
C VAL A 230 7.78 19.31 13.01
N GLU A 231 7.45 19.93 11.88
CA GLU A 231 8.33 20.92 11.22
C GLU A 231 8.21 22.36 11.75
N ASN A 232 7.29 22.66 12.69
CA ASN A 232 7.04 24.04 13.18
C ASN A 232 7.51 24.32 14.62
N SER A 233 8.21 23.40 15.31
CA SER A 233 8.65 23.60 16.71
C SER A 233 10.18 23.66 16.91
N GLY A 234 10.97 23.60 15.83
CA GLY A 234 12.44 23.65 15.90
C GLY A 234 13.03 25.03 15.61
N GLY A 235 12.61 26.09 16.30
CA GLY A 235 13.16 27.41 16.03
C GLY A 235 12.59 28.57 16.85
N ASN A 236 12.40 28.37 18.14
CA ASN A 236 12.41 29.46 19.12
C ASN A 236 12.70 28.83 20.48
N ASP A 237 13.98 28.86 20.87
CA ASP A 237 14.35 29.26 22.21
C ASP A 237 15.79 29.78 22.22
N ILE A 238 15.92 30.88 22.94
CA ILE A 238 17.00 31.85 23.08
C ILE A 238 18.12 31.28 23.96
N ILE A 239 19.39 31.51 23.59
CA ILE A 239 20.38 32.34 24.34
C ILE A 239 21.27 33.06 23.32
#